data_AF-A0A2V9HR10-F1
#
_entry.id   AF-A0A2V9HR10-F1
#
_cell.length_a   1.000
_cell.length_b   1.000
_cell.length_c   1.000
_cell.angle_alpha   90.00
_cell.angle_beta   90.00
_cell.angle_gamma   90.00
#
_symmetry.space_group_name_H-M   'P 1'
#
loop_
_entity.id
_entity.type
_entity.pdbx_description
1 polymer ?
#
loop_
_entity_poly.entity_id
_entity_poly.type
_entity_poly.pdbx_seq_one_letter_code
_entity_poly.pdbx_strand_id
1 'polypeptide(L)'
;MTPIPLWRRYTRFFGPDPTADVKDELRFHLEAKTDDLIGQGWRPEDAHKEAERQFGDLRTVQRIGQQMGEKTERRRRLSDYWTDLLQDVRYTFRTLSSDPGFAAVSVLILTLAIGANIAVFSVVNSLLLRPLPFPNAHELVWIAPPPSSCGLSCATYSSDAYEEFRAQSRSYRDVTGYFAFSSPDNVRLTGRGQPEPATSIDVIGNFFQVLGVQPALGRLFTL
;
A
#
# COMPACT_ATOMS: atom_id res chain seq x y z
N MET A 1 51.16 33.59 -15.66
CA MET A 1 49.69 33.62 -15.76
C MET A 1 49.23 32.44 -16.59
N THR A 2 48.80 31.36 -15.94
CA THR A 2 48.14 30.23 -16.63
C THR A 2 46.65 30.33 -16.32
N PRO A 3 45.78 30.53 -17.32
CA PRO A 3 44.35 30.65 -17.10
C PRO A 3 43.80 29.32 -16.59
N ILE A 4 43.12 29.34 -15.45
CA ILE A 4 42.41 28.17 -14.92
C ILE A 4 41.33 27.83 -15.93
N PRO A 5 41.32 26.61 -16.49
CA PRO A 5 40.53 26.37 -17.68
C PRO A 5 39.06 26.05 -17.33
N LEU A 6 38.15 26.74 -18.01
CA LEU A 6 36.68 26.74 -17.82
C LEU A 6 36.01 25.35 -17.91
N TRP A 7 36.70 24.33 -18.44
CA TRP A 7 36.15 22.98 -18.64
C TRP A 7 35.96 22.20 -17.33
N ARG A 8 36.67 22.53 -16.24
CA ARG A 8 36.47 21.87 -14.93
C ARG A 8 35.10 22.13 -14.29
N ARG A 9 34.39 23.18 -14.74
CA ARG A 9 33.01 23.46 -14.34
C ARG A 9 32.01 22.45 -14.94
N TYR A 10 32.42 21.66 -15.94
CA TYR A 10 31.56 20.75 -16.70
C TYR A 10 31.83 19.25 -16.48
N THR A 11 32.88 18.86 -15.76
CA THR A 11 33.20 17.44 -15.52
C THR A 11 32.86 17.01 -14.09
N ARG A 12 31.58 17.05 -13.72
CA ARG A 12 31.05 16.27 -12.59
C ARG A 12 29.94 15.35 -13.08
N PHE A 13 30.38 14.17 -13.52
CA PHE A 13 29.53 13.11 -14.06
C PHE A 13 28.65 12.43 -12.98
N PHE A 14 28.88 12.72 -11.69
CA PHE A 14 28.13 12.20 -10.55
C PHE A 14 27.58 13.33 -9.68
N GLY A 15 26.65 14.11 -10.22
CA GLY A 15 25.81 15.05 -9.49
C GLY A 15 26.51 16.26 -8.85
N PRO A 16 25.73 17.26 -8.37
CA PRO A 16 26.26 18.40 -7.64
C PRO A 16 26.80 17.95 -6.27
N ASP A 17 28.03 18.36 -5.93
CA ASP A 17 28.59 18.27 -4.57
C ASP A 17 28.64 19.69 -4.01
N PRO A 18 27.63 20.08 -3.20
CA PRO A 18 27.50 21.43 -2.67
C PRO A 18 28.72 21.85 -1.84
N THR A 19 29.38 20.90 -1.19
CA THR A 19 30.52 21.18 -0.32
C THR A 19 31.77 21.51 -1.13
N ALA A 20 31.97 20.80 -2.25
CA ALA A 20 33.06 21.05 -3.17
C ALA A 20 32.84 22.32 -4.00
N ASP A 21 31.59 22.62 -4.38
CA ASP A 21 31.25 23.86 -5.11
C ASP A 21 31.51 25.12 -4.25
N VAL A 22 31.05 25.12 -3.00
CA VAL A 22 31.31 26.24 -2.06
C VAL A 22 32.82 26.42 -1.82
N LYS A 23 33.59 25.33 -1.78
CA LYS A 23 35.05 25.38 -1.60
C LYS A 23 35.75 25.96 -2.83
N ASP A 24 35.32 25.58 -4.02
CA ASP A 24 35.89 26.08 -5.27
C ASP A 24 35.60 27.58 -5.46
N GLU A 25 34.40 28.05 -5.09
CA GLU A 25 34.02 29.46 -5.14
C GLU A 25 34.81 30.31 -4.12
N LEU A 26 34.98 29.83 -2.90
CA LEU A 26 35.83 30.49 -1.89
C LEU A 26 37.28 30.62 -2.33
N ARG A 27 37.85 29.57 -2.95
CA ARG A 27 39.22 29.62 -3.49
C ARG A 27 39.34 30.66 -4.59
N PHE A 28 38.38 30.70 -5.51
CA PHE A 28 38.38 31.67 -6.62
C PHE A 28 38.38 33.11 -6.10
N HIS A 29 37.55 33.43 -5.10
CA HIS A 29 37.51 34.78 -4.55
C HIS A 29 38.77 35.16 -3.76
N LEU A 30 39.39 34.20 -3.07
CA LEU A 30 40.66 34.42 -2.37
C LEU A 30 41.81 34.69 -3.35
N GLU A 31 41.90 33.90 -4.43
CA GLU A 31 42.87 34.09 -5.50
C GLU A 31 42.67 35.44 -6.20
N ALA A 32 41.43 35.78 -6.56
CA ALA A 32 41.10 37.06 -7.20
C ALA A 32 41.47 38.27 -6.32
N LYS A 33 41.24 38.19 -5.00
CA LYS A 33 41.67 39.25 -4.07
C LYS A 33 43.19 39.33 -3.91
N THR A 34 43.86 38.18 -3.90
CA THR A 34 45.32 38.13 -3.81
C THR A 34 45.93 38.80 -5.05
N ASP A 35 45.41 38.51 -6.24
CA ASP A 35 45.85 39.11 -7.49
C ASP A 35 45.61 40.63 -7.55
N ASP A 36 44.47 41.10 -7.03
CA ASP A 36 44.15 42.53 -6.97
C ASP A 36 45.11 43.29 -6.04
N LEU A 37 45.46 42.71 -4.88
CA LEU A 37 46.43 43.29 -3.95
C LEU A 37 47.85 43.34 -4.54
N ILE A 38 48.24 42.29 -5.28
CA ILE A 38 49.51 42.30 -6.04
C ILE A 38 49.49 43.41 -7.11
N GLY A 39 48.37 43.59 -7.80
CA GLY A 39 48.17 44.67 -8.77
C GLY A 39 48.26 46.07 -8.15
N GLN A 40 47.92 46.21 -6.87
CA GLN A 40 48.05 47.45 -6.08
C GLN A 40 49.48 47.66 -5.53
N GLY A 41 50.44 46.79 -5.87
CA GLY A 41 51.86 46.95 -5.54
C GLY A 41 52.30 46.23 -4.26
N TRP A 42 51.47 45.35 -3.70
CA TRP A 42 51.84 44.54 -2.54
C TRP A 42 52.78 43.40 -2.93
N ARG A 43 53.65 42.97 -2.01
CA ARG A 43 54.47 41.77 -2.21
C ARG A 43 53.59 40.51 -2.20
N PRO A 44 53.88 39.49 -3.02
CA PRO A 44 53.03 38.30 -3.15
C PRO A 44 52.72 37.59 -1.83
N GLU A 45 53.72 37.48 -0.94
CA GLU A 45 53.56 36.81 0.35
C GLU A 45 52.71 37.62 1.36
N ASP A 46 52.76 38.95 1.26
CA ASP A 46 51.99 39.86 2.13
C ASP A 46 50.55 40.02 1.61
N ALA A 47 50.37 40.02 0.29
CA ALA A 47 49.07 40.10 -0.38
C ALA A 47 48.17 38.90 -0.02
N HIS A 48 48.74 37.69 0.04
CA HIS A 48 47.96 36.50 0.38
C HIS A 48 47.49 36.52 1.84
N LYS A 49 48.36 36.87 2.79
CA LYS A 49 48.01 36.99 4.21
C LYS A 49 46.95 38.07 4.45
N GLU A 50 47.06 39.21 3.77
CA GLU A 50 46.06 40.27 3.90
C GLU A 50 44.74 39.90 3.23
N ALA A 51 44.77 39.17 2.10
CA ALA A 51 43.57 38.62 1.47
C ALA A 51 42.83 37.67 2.43
N GLU A 52 43.52 36.75 3.10
CA GLU A 52 42.94 35.87 4.12
C GLU A 52 42.37 36.67 5.30
N ARG A 53 43.10 37.69 5.77
CA ARG A 53 42.66 38.54 6.90
C ARG A 53 41.40 39.34 6.58
N GLN A 54 41.30 39.87 5.36
CA GLN A 54 40.14 40.61 4.87
C GLN A 54 38.95 39.70 4.53
N PHE A 55 39.19 38.46 4.12
CA PHE A 55 38.12 37.48 3.89
C PHE A 55 37.49 37.01 5.21
N GLY A 56 38.21 37.14 6.33
CA GLY A 56 37.75 36.76 7.66
C GLY A 56 37.79 35.26 7.90
N ASP A 57 36.97 34.76 8.83
CA ASP A 57 36.91 33.33 9.15
C ASP A 57 36.27 32.51 8.02
N LEU A 58 37.10 32.08 7.07
CA LEU A 58 36.78 31.21 5.94
C LEU A 58 35.98 29.96 6.35
N ARG A 59 36.23 29.42 7.55
CA ARG A 59 35.50 28.24 8.06
C ARG A 59 34.06 28.56 8.41
N THR A 60 33.79 29.76 8.90
CA THR A 60 32.44 30.23 9.21
C THR A 60 31.65 30.51 7.93
N VAL A 61 32.26 31.13 6.93
CA VAL A 61 31.61 31.35 5.62
C VAL A 61 31.31 30.02 4.90
N GLN A 62 32.23 29.06 4.95
CA GLN A 62 32.02 27.73 4.37
C GLN A 62 30.87 26.98 5.07
N ARG A 63 30.79 27.03 6.40
CA ARG A 63 29.73 26.38 7.18
C ARG A 63 28.34 26.96 6.87
N ILE A 64 28.27 28.29 6.75
CA ILE A 64 27.04 29.02 6.41
C ILE A 64 26.62 28.70 4.95
N GLY A 65 27.56 28.70 4.01
CA GLY A 65 27.32 28.36 2.61
C GLY A 65 26.84 26.92 2.42
N GLN A 66 27.45 25.97 3.11
CA GLN A 66 27.03 24.56 3.09
C GLN A 66 25.62 24.37 3.67
N GLN A 67 25.31 24.99 4.82
CA GLN A 67 23.98 24.91 5.43
C GLN A 67 22.87 25.56 4.60
N MET A 68 23.18 26.63 3.86
CA MET A 68 22.23 27.30 2.97
C MET A 68 22.06 26.57 1.63
N GLY A 69 23.14 26.02 1.08
CA GLY A 69 23.13 25.26 -0.17
C GLY A 69 22.29 23.99 -0.06
N GLU A 70 22.47 23.21 1.01
CA GLU A 70 21.73 21.96 1.21
C GLU A 70 20.21 22.16 1.34
N LYS A 71 19.77 23.20 2.05
CA LYS A 71 18.34 23.48 2.25
C LYS A 71 17.66 24.01 0.99
N THR A 72 18.38 24.82 0.21
CA THR A 72 17.85 25.45 -1.01
C THR A 72 17.80 24.45 -2.17
N GLU A 73 18.84 23.62 -2.30
CA GLU A 73 18.88 22.56 -3.32
C GLU A 73 17.83 21.47 -3.08
N ARG A 74 17.62 21.02 -1.84
CA ARG A 74 16.60 20.00 -1.57
C ARG A 74 15.20 20.46 -1.96
N ARG A 75 14.85 21.72 -1.67
CA ARG A 75 13.53 22.27 -2.05
C ARG A 75 13.39 22.43 -3.56
N ARG A 76 14.44 22.90 -4.25
CA ARG A 76 14.45 22.98 -5.72
C ARG A 76 14.34 21.61 -6.38
N ARG A 77 15.15 20.63 -5.96
CA ARG A 77 15.11 19.25 -6.50
C ARG A 77 13.74 18.60 -6.36
N LEU A 78 13.06 18.79 -5.23
CA LEU A 78 11.69 18.27 -5.06
C LEU A 78 10.70 18.99 -5.97
N SER A 79 10.75 20.32 -6.02
CA SER A 79 9.88 21.12 -6.90
C SER A 79 10.08 20.75 -8.37
N ASP A 80 11.32 20.65 -8.81
CA ASP A 80 11.68 20.33 -10.19
C ASP A 80 11.19 18.92 -10.54
N TYR A 81 11.36 17.94 -9.66
CA TYR A 81 10.85 16.58 -9.84
C TYR A 81 9.32 16.53 -9.99
N TRP A 82 8.59 17.27 -9.14
CA TRP A 82 7.13 17.35 -9.26
C TRP A 82 6.68 18.03 -10.55
N THR A 83 7.43 19.03 -11.00
CA THR A 83 7.12 19.77 -12.23
C THR A 83 7.35 18.89 -13.45
N ASP A 84 8.46 18.15 -13.48
CA ASP A 84 8.79 17.18 -14.51
C ASP A 84 7.74 16.06 -14.57
N LEU A 85 7.35 15.51 -13.42
CA LEU A 85 6.37 14.43 -13.34
C LEU A 85 4.98 14.88 -13.84
N LEU A 86 4.57 16.11 -13.52
CA LEU A 86 3.33 16.70 -14.06
C LEU A 86 3.41 16.93 -15.57
N GLN A 87 4.56 17.37 -16.06
CA GLN A 87 4.79 17.57 -17.49
C GLN A 87 4.74 16.24 -18.25
N ASP A 88 5.38 15.20 -17.72
CA ASP A 88 5.35 13.85 -18.27
C ASP A 88 3.93 13.29 -18.29
N VAL A 89 3.19 13.36 -17.17
CA VAL A 89 1.80 12.89 -17.11
C VAL A 89 0.92 13.60 -18.13
N ARG A 90 1.04 14.93 -18.24
CA ARG A 90 0.29 15.72 -19.22
C ARG A 90 0.66 15.33 -20.65
N TYR A 91 1.94 15.11 -20.92
CA TYR A 91 2.42 14.68 -22.22
C TYR A 91 1.89 13.30 -22.58
N THR A 92 2.01 12.32 -21.68
CA THR A 92 1.49 10.96 -21.85
C THR A 92 -0.01 10.96 -22.09
N PHE A 93 -0.80 11.75 -21.34
CA PHE A 93 -2.23 11.84 -21.55
C PHE A 93 -2.58 12.42 -22.92
N ARG A 94 -1.83 13.44 -23.37
CA ARG A 94 -2.01 14.02 -24.71
C ARG A 94 -1.68 13.01 -25.81
N THR A 95 -0.63 12.21 -25.62
CA THR A 95 -0.24 11.15 -26.55
C THR A 95 -1.27 10.02 -26.60
N LEU A 96 -1.78 9.58 -25.45
CA LEU A 96 -2.87 8.59 -25.38
C LEU A 96 -4.16 9.10 -26.03
N SER A 97 -4.45 10.40 -25.93
CA SER A 97 -5.60 11.01 -26.59
C SER A 97 -5.43 11.09 -28.12
N SER A 98 -4.18 11.11 -28.62
CA SER A 98 -3.88 11.16 -30.06
C SER A 98 -3.90 9.79 -30.74
N ASP A 99 -3.70 8.70 -29.99
CA ASP A 99 -3.86 7.31 -30.47
C ASP A 99 -4.86 6.54 -29.58
N PRO A 100 -6.17 6.74 -29.82
CA PRO A 100 -7.20 6.11 -29.01
C PRO A 100 -7.23 4.59 -29.14
N GLY A 101 -6.71 4.02 -30.24
CA GLY A 101 -6.67 2.57 -30.46
C GLY A 101 -5.66 1.89 -29.53
N PHE A 102 -4.43 2.40 -29.50
CA PHE A 102 -3.40 1.92 -28.58
C PHE A 102 -3.80 2.10 -27.11
N ALA A 103 -4.38 3.26 -26.78
CA ALA A 103 -4.87 3.54 -25.43
C ALA A 103 -5.95 2.55 -25.00
N ALA A 104 -6.95 2.28 -25.86
CA ALA A 104 -8.02 1.35 -25.55
C ALA A 104 -7.51 -0.08 -25.32
N VAL A 105 -6.62 -0.58 -26.17
CA VAL A 105 -6.01 -1.91 -26.01
C VAL A 105 -5.21 -2.01 -24.72
N SER A 106 -4.39 -0.99 -24.43
CA SER A 106 -3.58 -0.94 -23.21
C SER A 106 -4.46 -0.94 -21.95
N VAL A 107 -5.51 -0.13 -21.93
CA VAL A 107 -6.49 -0.06 -20.83
C VAL A 107 -7.20 -1.40 -20.65
N LEU A 108 -7.62 -2.05 -21.74
CA LEU A 108 -8.28 -3.35 -21.69
C LEU A 108 -7.37 -4.43 -21.10
N ILE A 109 -6.12 -4.50 -21.54
CA ILE A 109 -5.13 -5.45 -21.01
C ILE A 109 -4.91 -5.21 -19.52
N LEU A 110 -4.68 -3.96 -19.12
CA LEU A 110 -4.44 -3.60 -17.73
C LEU A 110 -5.65 -3.94 -16.84
N THR A 111 -6.85 -3.61 -17.33
CA THR A 111 -8.12 -3.87 -16.63
C THR A 111 -8.34 -5.37 -16.47
N LEU A 112 -8.07 -6.17 -17.52
CA LEU A 112 -8.22 -7.61 -17.48
C LEU A 112 -7.22 -8.25 -16.50
N ALA A 113 -5.96 -7.83 -16.53
CA ALA A 113 -4.93 -8.34 -15.63
C ALA A 113 -5.21 -8.01 -14.16
N ILE A 114 -5.57 -6.75 -13.87
CA ILE A 114 -5.93 -6.30 -12.52
C ILE A 114 -7.21 -7.02 -12.06
N GLY A 115 -8.25 -7.05 -12.91
CA GLY A 115 -9.53 -7.68 -12.61
C GLY A 115 -9.40 -9.18 -12.35
N ALA A 116 -8.61 -9.89 -13.14
CA ALA A 116 -8.34 -11.31 -12.94
C ALA A 116 -7.66 -11.58 -11.58
N ASN A 117 -6.65 -10.79 -11.23
CA ASN A 117 -5.97 -10.92 -9.93
C ASN A 117 -6.91 -10.62 -8.76
N ILE A 118 -7.73 -9.56 -8.86
CA ILE A 118 -8.74 -9.22 -7.85
C ILE A 118 -9.77 -10.34 -7.72
N ALA A 119 -10.25 -10.90 -8.84
CA ALA A 119 -11.25 -11.97 -8.82
C ALA A 119 -10.73 -13.23 -8.14
N VAL A 120 -9.52 -13.68 -8.50
CA VAL A 120 -8.87 -14.83 -7.86
C VAL A 120 -8.69 -14.58 -6.36
N PHE A 121 -8.16 -13.43 -5.99
CA PHE A 121 -7.96 -13.10 -4.57
C PHE A 121 -9.28 -12.97 -3.81
N SER A 122 -10.33 -12.43 -4.43
CA SER A 122 -11.66 -12.32 -3.82
C SER A 122 -12.26 -13.70 -3.51
N VAL A 123 -12.14 -14.65 -4.45
CA VAL A 123 -12.59 -16.04 -4.24
C VAL A 123 -11.76 -16.71 -3.16
N VAL A 124 -10.43 -16.64 -3.25
CA VAL A 124 -9.52 -17.20 -2.23
C VAL A 124 -9.79 -16.61 -0.86
N ASN A 125 -9.99 -15.29 -0.77
CA ASN A 125 -10.26 -14.63 0.49
C ASN A 125 -11.63 -15.02 1.06
N SER A 126 -12.64 -15.17 0.21
CA SER A 126 -13.99 -15.54 0.64
C SER A 126 -14.12 -17.00 1.03
N LEU A 127 -13.35 -17.90 0.41
CA LEU A 127 -13.43 -19.34 0.64
C LEU A 127 -12.37 -19.87 1.62
N LEU A 128 -11.15 -19.33 1.61
CA LEU A 128 -10.01 -19.88 2.37
C LEU A 128 -9.56 -18.99 3.53
N LEU A 129 -9.57 -17.66 3.37
CA LEU A 129 -8.94 -16.74 4.33
C LEU A 129 -9.91 -16.05 5.29
N ARG A 130 -11.21 -16.01 5.00
CA ARG A 130 -12.22 -15.61 5.98
C ARG A 130 -12.55 -16.82 6.84
N PRO A 131 -11.99 -16.95 8.06
CA PRO A 131 -12.44 -17.99 8.97
C PRO A 131 -13.94 -17.80 9.20
N LEU A 132 -14.67 -18.91 9.31
CA LEU A 132 -16.06 -18.83 9.73
C LEU A 132 -16.12 -18.01 11.04
N PRO A 133 -17.09 -17.08 11.18
CA PRO A 133 -17.18 -16.16 12.32
C PRO A 133 -17.70 -16.88 13.58
N PHE A 134 -17.17 -18.08 13.85
CA PHE A 134 -17.52 -18.92 14.97
C PHE A 134 -16.27 -19.20 15.81
N PRO A 135 -16.39 -19.23 17.15
CA PRO A 135 -15.34 -19.75 18.01
C PRO A 135 -14.90 -21.14 17.54
N ASN A 136 -13.59 -21.38 17.51
CA ASN A 136 -13.00 -22.67 17.11
C ASN A 136 -13.45 -23.18 15.73
N ALA A 137 -13.68 -22.28 14.76
CA ALA A 137 -14.08 -22.64 13.40
C ALA A 137 -13.22 -23.72 12.72
N HIS A 138 -11.94 -23.86 13.12
CA HIS A 138 -11.01 -24.87 12.61
C HIS A 138 -11.30 -26.30 13.10
N GLU A 139 -12.13 -26.46 14.13
CA GLU A 139 -12.58 -27.76 14.65
C GLU A 139 -13.90 -28.23 14.00
N LEU A 140 -14.56 -27.36 13.23
CA LEU A 140 -15.82 -27.68 12.56
C LEU A 140 -15.56 -28.43 11.26
N VAL A 141 -16.29 -29.52 11.06
CA VAL A 141 -16.25 -30.32 9.84
C VAL A 141 -17.64 -30.50 9.26
N TRP A 142 -17.73 -30.50 7.93
CA TRP A 142 -18.97 -30.75 7.22
C TRP A 142 -19.11 -32.26 6.92
N ILE A 143 -20.16 -32.88 7.43
CA ILE A 143 -20.49 -34.29 7.15
C ILE A 143 -21.42 -34.32 5.93
N ALA A 144 -20.91 -34.78 4.79
CA ALA A 144 -21.67 -34.90 3.54
C ALA A 144 -21.61 -36.34 3.01
N PRO A 145 -22.71 -36.84 2.40
CA PRO A 145 -22.64 -38.03 1.59
C PRO A 145 -21.71 -37.82 0.38
N PRO A 146 -21.26 -38.91 -0.28
CA PRO A 146 -20.44 -38.81 -1.49
C PRO A 146 -21.08 -37.91 -2.56
N PRO A 147 -20.28 -37.20 -3.37
CA PRO A 147 -20.78 -36.25 -4.36
C PRO A 147 -21.77 -36.90 -5.33
N SER A 148 -22.92 -36.26 -5.53
CA SER A 148 -23.91 -36.63 -6.54
C SER A 148 -23.83 -35.68 -7.74
N SER A 149 -24.67 -35.89 -8.76
CA SER A 149 -24.70 -35.06 -9.98
C SER A 149 -25.01 -33.58 -9.74
N CYS A 150 -25.60 -33.22 -8.60
CA CYS A 150 -25.86 -31.84 -8.20
C CYS A 150 -24.88 -31.30 -7.14
N GLY A 151 -23.77 -32.01 -6.89
CA GLY A 151 -22.69 -31.57 -6.00
C GLY A 151 -23.11 -31.47 -4.53
N LEU A 152 -22.43 -30.58 -3.78
CA LEU A 152 -22.69 -30.37 -2.35
C LEU A 152 -24.10 -29.81 -2.07
N SER A 153 -24.75 -29.17 -3.05
CA SER A 153 -26.08 -28.59 -2.90
C SER A 153 -27.18 -29.62 -2.60
N CYS A 154 -26.92 -30.90 -2.89
CA CYS A 154 -27.82 -32.00 -2.58
C CYS A 154 -27.27 -32.93 -1.49
N ALA A 155 -26.08 -32.63 -0.96
CA ALA A 155 -25.39 -33.49 -0.02
C ALA A 155 -25.91 -33.25 1.40
N THR A 156 -27.09 -33.80 1.68
CA THR A 156 -27.77 -33.69 2.98
C THR A 156 -28.06 -35.07 3.57
N TYR A 157 -28.20 -35.12 4.89
CA TYR A 157 -28.66 -36.30 5.62
C TYR A 157 -30.07 -36.05 6.14
N SER A 158 -30.84 -37.13 6.27
CA SER A 158 -32.12 -37.12 6.94
C SER A 158 -31.94 -36.99 8.47
N SER A 159 -33.01 -36.58 9.16
CA SER A 159 -32.96 -36.31 10.61
C SER A 159 -32.68 -37.55 11.46
N ASP A 160 -33.06 -38.74 10.99
CA ASP A 160 -32.72 -40.03 11.61
C ASP A 160 -31.21 -40.33 11.53
N ALA A 161 -30.56 -39.99 10.42
CA ALA A 161 -29.11 -40.13 10.29
C ALA A 161 -28.36 -39.21 11.28
N TYR A 162 -28.92 -38.04 11.62
CA TYR A 162 -28.37 -37.22 12.71
C TYR A 162 -28.37 -37.95 14.06
N GLU A 163 -29.48 -38.62 14.41
CA GLU A 163 -29.57 -39.38 15.66
C GLU A 163 -28.54 -40.51 15.67
N GLU A 164 -28.36 -41.18 14.53
CA GLU A 164 -27.35 -42.21 14.36
C GLU A 164 -25.94 -41.67 14.53
N PHE A 165 -25.59 -40.55 13.88
CA PHE A 165 -24.29 -39.91 14.03
C PHE A 165 -24.01 -39.51 15.47
N ARG A 166 -25.03 -39.00 16.19
CA ARG A 166 -24.89 -38.61 17.59
C ARG A 166 -24.72 -39.82 18.51
N ALA A 167 -25.40 -40.94 18.24
CA ALA A 167 -25.31 -42.15 19.05
C ALA A 167 -24.00 -42.93 18.82
N GLN A 168 -23.56 -43.02 17.57
CA GLN A 168 -22.48 -43.92 17.15
C GLN A 168 -21.12 -43.21 16.98
N SER A 169 -21.09 -41.90 16.72
CA SER A 169 -19.80 -41.22 16.56
C SER A 169 -19.03 -41.15 17.88
N ARG A 170 -17.72 -41.39 17.78
CA ARG A 170 -16.73 -41.22 18.86
C ARG A 170 -15.65 -40.20 18.51
N SER A 171 -15.62 -39.76 17.25
CA SER A 171 -14.59 -38.86 16.72
C SER A 171 -14.98 -37.38 16.82
N TYR A 172 -16.27 -37.09 17.03
CA TYR A 172 -16.79 -35.73 17.14
C TYR A 172 -17.23 -35.43 18.57
N ARG A 173 -16.98 -34.21 19.03
CA ARG A 173 -17.45 -33.74 20.34
C ARG A 173 -18.97 -33.67 20.41
N ASP A 174 -19.59 -33.20 19.32
CA ASP A 174 -21.03 -33.17 19.13
C ASP A 174 -21.35 -33.08 17.63
N VAL A 175 -22.59 -33.38 17.26
CA VAL A 175 -23.09 -33.28 15.88
C VAL A 175 -24.31 -32.37 15.91
N THR A 176 -24.48 -31.56 14.87
CA THR A 176 -25.66 -30.72 14.69
C THR A 176 -26.03 -30.63 13.21
N GLY A 177 -27.13 -29.96 12.90
CA GLY A 177 -27.66 -29.86 11.55
C GLY A 177 -28.59 -28.67 11.40
N TYR A 178 -28.80 -28.30 10.14
CA TYR A 178 -29.77 -27.28 9.74
C TYR A 178 -30.40 -27.66 8.41
N PHE A 179 -31.54 -27.07 8.12
CA PHE A 179 -32.25 -27.29 6.88
C PHE A 179 -31.64 -26.45 5.75
N ALA A 180 -30.90 -27.11 4.85
CA ALA A 180 -30.14 -26.45 3.79
C ALA A 180 -31.02 -25.79 2.71
N PHE A 181 -32.28 -26.21 2.57
CA PHE A 181 -33.20 -25.73 1.53
C PHE A 181 -34.06 -24.56 2.03
N SER A 182 -33.42 -23.43 2.35
CA SER A 182 -34.12 -22.17 2.67
C SER A 182 -34.09 -21.22 1.49
N SER A 183 -35.09 -20.35 1.40
CA SER A 183 -35.15 -19.24 0.43
C SER A 183 -35.15 -17.92 1.18
N PRO A 184 -34.64 -16.83 0.58
CA PRO A 184 -34.80 -15.49 1.15
C PRO A 184 -36.27 -15.19 1.42
N ASP A 185 -36.54 -14.45 2.50
CA ASP A 185 -37.87 -13.96 2.88
C ASP A 185 -38.92 -15.07 3.06
N ASN A 186 -38.50 -16.28 3.47
CA ASN A 186 -39.37 -17.44 3.66
C ASN A 186 -40.32 -17.35 4.85
N VAL A 187 -40.17 -16.36 5.72
CA VAL A 187 -41.11 -16.09 6.82
C VAL A 187 -41.53 -14.62 6.86
N ARG A 188 -42.66 -14.35 7.51
CA ARG A 188 -43.15 -12.99 7.78
C ARG A 188 -43.15 -12.75 9.28
N LEU A 189 -42.30 -11.84 9.75
CA LEU A 189 -42.29 -11.41 11.14
C LEU A 189 -43.52 -10.54 11.38
N THR A 190 -44.33 -10.94 12.34
CA THR A 190 -45.53 -10.22 12.75
C THR A 190 -45.37 -9.72 14.18
N GLY A 191 -45.97 -8.58 14.50
CA GLY A 191 -45.81 -7.91 15.77
C GLY A 191 -46.66 -6.64 15.82
N ARG A 192 -46.08 -5.52 16.27
CA ARG A 192 -46.73 -4.22 16.18
C ARG A 192 -46.34 -3.53 14.88
N GLY A 193 -47.20 -3.59 13.86
CA GLY A 193 -46.96 -2.92 12.57
C GLY A 193 -47.27 -3.82 11.37
N GLN A 194 -46.73 -3.43 10.20
CA GLN A 194 -46.85 -4.23 8.99
C GLN A 194 -45.94 -5.46 9.06
N PRO A 195 -46.37 -6.63 8.55
CA PRO A 195 -45.52 -7.82 8.49
C PRO A 195 -44.26 -7.58 7.67
N GLU A 196 -43.10 -7.84 8.26
CA GLU A 196 -41.81 -7.69 7.60
C GLU A 196 -41.32 -9.05 7.06
N PRO A 197 -40.81 -9.10 5.82
CA PRO A 197 -40.14 -10.30 5.33
C PRO A 197 -38.87 -10.58 6.13
N ALA A 198 -38.65 -11.84 6.47
CA ALA A 198 -37.42 -12.29 7.09
C ALA A 198 -37.05 -13.70 6.62
N THR A 199 -35.79 -14.07 6.82
CA THR A 199 -35.28 -15.40 6.49
C THR A 199 -35.09 -16.19 7.78
N SER A 200 -35.69 -17.38 7.85
CA SER A 200 -35.55 -18.36 8.92
C SER A 200 -34.94 -19.65 8.39
N ILE A 201 -34.13 -20.30 9.20
CA ILE A 201 -33.55 -21.61 8.91
C ILE A 201 -33.86 -22.52 10.09
N ASP A 202 -34.43 -23.68 9.82
CA ASP A 202 -34.67 -24.69 10.85
C ASP A 202 -33.35 -25.35 11.22
N VAL A 203 -33.11 -25.50 12.51
CA VAL A 203 -31.86 -26.04 13.07
C VAL A 203 -32.15 -27.05 14.17
N ILE A 204 -31.19 -27.94 14.41
CA ILE A 204 -31.24 -28.84 15.57
C ILE A 204 -31.01 -28.01 16.85
N GLY A 205 -31.64 -28.40 17.97
CA GLY A 205 -31.61 -27.60 19.20
C GLY A 205 -30.22 -27.26 19.76
N ASN A 206 -29.20 -28.08 19.50
CA ASN A 206 -27.82 -27.81 19.91
C ASN A 206 -27.01 -26.97 18.91
N PHE A 207 -27.58 -26.53 17.78
CA PHE A 207 -26.87 -25.85 16.69
C PHE A 207 -26.03 -24.65 17.15
N PHE A 208 -26.65 -23.73 17.87
CA PHE A 208 -25.95 -22.54 18.37
C PHE A 208 -24.89 -22.87 19.42
N GLN A 209 -25.07 -23.95 20.19
CA GLN A 209 -24.09 -24.40 21.18
C GLN A 209 -22.85 -24.99 20.51
N VAL A 210 -23.02 -25.80 19.48
CA VAL A 210 -21.91 -26.36 18.68
C VAL A 210 -21.13 -25.25 17.97
N LEU A 211 -21.82 -24.23 17.45
CA LEU A 211 -21.18 -23.07 16.82
C LEU A 211 -20.63 -22.03 17.81
N GLY A 212 -20.85 -22.20 19.12
CA GLY A 212 -20.43 -21.24 20.13
C GLY A 212 -21.08 -19.85 20.02
N VAL A 213 -22.26 -19.77 19.40
CA VAL A 213 -22.99 -18.51 19.16
C VAL A 213 -23.91 -18.20 20.34
N GLN A 214 -23.86 -16.98 20.84
CA GLN A 214 -24.76 -16.50 21.89
C GLN A 214 -25.90 -15.66 21.29
N PRO A 215 -27.13 -15.79 21.82
CA PRO A 215 -28.24 -14.98 21.34
C PRO A 215 -28.06 -13.53 21.78
N ALA A 216 -28.39 -12.58 20.90
CA ALA A 216 -28.35 -11.17 21.25
C ALA A 216 -29.36 -10.80 22.35
N LEU A 217 -30.50 -11.52 22.39
CA LEU A 217 -31.56 -11.34 23.37
C LEU A 217 -32.19 -12.69 23.72
N GLY A 218 -32.59 -12.86 24.98
CA GLY A 218 -33.30 -14.05 25.45
C GLY A 218 -32.38 -15.24 25.77
N ARG A 219 -32.89 -16.45 25.57
CA ARG A 219 -32.19 -17.72 25.82
C ARG A 219 -32.25 -18.58 24.55
N LEU A 220 -31.22 -19.39 24.34
CA LEU A 220 -31.24 -20.42 23.29
C LEU A 220 -32.25 -21.52 23.63
N PHE A 221 -32.42 -22.45 22.69
CA PHE A 221 -33.15 -23.69 22.92
C PHE A 221 -32.59 -24.38 24.18
N THR A 222 -33.49 -24.65 25.11
CA THR A 222 -33.22 -25.54 26.25
C THR A 222 -33.70 -26.92 25.81
N LEU A 223 -32.74 -27.84 25.71
CA LEU A 223 -33.03 -29.26 25.45
C LEU A 223 -33.55 -29.93 26.72
#